data_AF-A0A0B6YF02-F1
#
_entry.id   AF-A0A0B6YF02-F1
#
_cell.length_a   1.000
_cell.length_b   1.000
_cell.length_c   1.000
_cell.angle_alpha   90.00
_cell.angle_beta   90.00
_cell.angle_gamma   90.00
#
_symmetry.space_group_name_H-M   'P 1'
#
loop_
_entity.id
_entity.type
_entity.pdbx_description
1 polymer ?
#
loop_
_entity_poly.entity_id
_entity_poly.type
_entity_poly.pdbx_seq_one_letter_code
_entity_poly.pdbx_strand_id
1 'polypeptide(L)'
;NRSLVEGDCLPGWVLDKKRCYRYMGGALPFEQAKQFCQSHGAFLAEARNREDFLNYLLRLMVIEHNWAQRVWVMSEVGSGRCPAFEKNYLVYEEDCGRRYYPFICETDPELTA
;
A
#
# COMPACT_ATOMS: atom_id res chain seq x y z
N ASN A 1 25.43 21.34 5.26
CA ASN A 1 24.42 21.06 6.30
C ASN A 1 23.47 20.00 5.73
N ARG A 2 23.80 18.72 5.90
CA ARG A 2 23.04 17.58 5.35
C ARG A 2 22.33 16.95 6.54
N SER A 3 21.02 17.15 6.67
CA SER A 3 20.22 16.43 7.67
C SER A 3 20.11 14.97 7.20
N LEU A 4 21.02 14.16 7.74
CA LEU A 4 21.00 12.71 7.71
C LEU A 4 19.69 12.27 8.40
N VAL A 5 18.65 11.96 7.63
CA VAL A 5 17.56 11.11 8.14
C VAL A 5 18.11 9.69 8.06
N GLU A 6 18.97 9.36 9.01
CA GLU A 6 19.37 7.99 9.25
C GLU A 6 18.14 7.26 9.81
N GLY A 7 17.47 6.49 8.94
CA GLY A 7 16.54 5.44 9.36
C GLY A 7 15.06 5.76 9.39
N ASP A 8 14.62 7.02 9.24
CA ASP A 8 13.19 7.35 9.31
C ASP A 8 12.56 7.64 7.94
N CYS A 9 11.34 7.17 7.75
CA CYS A 9 10.56 7.44 6.55
C CYS A 9 10.17 8.92 6.44
N LEU A 10 9.89 9.38 5.22
CA LEU A 10 9.35 10.72 4.98
C LEU A 10 8.08 10.98 5.82
N PRO A 11 7.78 12.23 6.20
CA PRO A 11 6.57 12.55 6.96
C PRO A 11 5.29 11.97 6.31
N GLY A 12 4.48 11.29 7.13
CA GLY A 12 3.25 10.62 6.69
C GLY A 12 3.44 9.21 6.14
N TRP A 13 4.67 8.69 6.11
CA TRP A 13 4.99 7.30 5.83
C TRP A 13 5.32 6.55 7.14
N VAL A 14 5.07 5.24 7.15
CA VAL A 14 5.29 4.36 8.31
C VAL A 14 6.40 3.38 7.96
N LEU A 15 7.42 3.29 8.82
CA LEU A 15 8.54 2.37 8.66
C LEU A 15 8.17 0.97 9.14
N ASP A 16 8.41 -0.04 8.31
CA ASP A 16 8.45 -1.45 8.73
C ASP A 16 9.46 -2.24 7.91
N LYS A 17 10.29 -3.04 8.57
CA LYS A 17 11.35 -3.88 7.96
C LYS A 17 12.18 -3.13 6.88
N LYS A 18 12.66 -1.92 7.20
CA LYS A 18 13.47 -1.05 6.30
C LYS A 18 12.75 -0.55 5.05
N ARG A 19 11.42 -0.57 5.04
CA ARG A 19 10.60 -0.01 3.96
C ARG A 19 9.60 0.98 4.51
N CYS A 20 9.25 1.95 3.70
CA CYS A 20 8.32 3.00 4.04
C CYS A 20 6.98 2.76 3.37
N TYR A 21 5.89 2.83 4.13
CA TYR A 21 4.54 2.55 3.65
C TYR A 21 3.62 3.74 3.84
N ARG A 22 2.72 3.97 2.89
CA ARG A 22 1.71 5.01 3.01
C ARG A 22 0.37 4.56 2.47
N TYR A 23 -0.66 4.74 3.29
CA TYR A 23 -2.05 4.57 2.88
C TYR A 23 -2.51 5.79 2.08
N MET A 24 -3.11 5.54 0.92
CA MET A 24 -3.68 6.52 0.03
C MET A 24 -5.20 6.35 0.03
N GLY A 25 -5.90 7.28 0.69
CA GLY A 25 -7.36 7.19 0.87
C GLY A 25 -8.20 7.43 -0.39
N GLY A 26 -7.60 8.01 -1.44
CA GLY A 26 -8.28 8.20 -2.73
C GLY A 26 -8.49 6.88 -3.44
N ALA A 27 -9.73 6.58 -3.84
CA ALA A 27 -10.05 5.34 -4.53
C ALA A 27 -9.79 5.44 -6.04
N LEU A 28 -8.99 4.53 -6.58
CA LEU A 28 -8.61 4.47 -8.00
C LEU A 28 -8.77 3.05 -8.56
N PRO A 29 -8.88 2.89 -9.90
CA PRO A 29 -8.64 1.61 -10.55
C PRO A 29 -7.20 1.14 -10.34
N PHE A 30 -6.96 -0.17 -10.40
CA PHE A 30 -5.67 -0.76 -10.03
C PHE A 30 -4.48 -0.16 -10.78
N GLU A 31 -4.56 -0.05 -12.11
CA GLU A 31 -3.46 0.49 -12.92
C GLU A 31 -3.18 1.97 -12.62
N GLN A 32 -4.22 2.75 -12.28
CA GLN A 32 -4.03 4.16 -11.89
C GLN A 32 -3.40 4.27 -10.49
N ALA A 33 -3.79 3.41 -9.55
CA ALA A 33 -3.15 3.34 -8.24
C ALA A 33 -1.67 2.95 -8.34
N LYS A 34 -1.35 1.97 -9.20
CA LYS A 34 0.02 1.56 -9.51
C LYS A 34 0.84 2.71 -10.09
N GLN A 35 0.31 3.38 -11.11
CA GLN A 35 0.95 4.55 -11.73
C GLN A 35 1.13 5.69 -10.73
N PHE A 36 0.17 5.89 -9.83
CA PHE A 36 0.29 6.90 -8.78
C PHE A 36 1.48 6.63 -7.86
N CYS A 37 1.66 5.41 -7.37
CA CYS A 37 2.84 5.11 -6.54
C CYS A 37 4.14 5.33 -7.34
N GLN A 38 4.18 4.87 -8.59
CA GLN A 38 5.36 4.96 -9.45
C GLN A 38 5.76 6.41 -9.75
N SER A 39 4.81 7.31 -9.99
CA SER A 39 5.09 8.73 -10.24
C SER A 39 5.68 9.45 -9.02
N HIS A 40 5.61 8.84 -7.84
CA HIS A 40 6.19 9.34 -6.58
C HIS A 40 7.40 8.53 -6.11
N GLY A 41 8.05 7.77 -7.00
CA GLY A 41 9.24 6.97 -6.65
C GLY A 41 8.92 5.81 -5.68
N ALA A 42 7.69 5.30 -5.74
CA ALA A 42 7.20 4.20 -4.91
C ALA A 42 6.54 3.12 -5.78
N PHE A 43 6.08 2.05 -5.15
CA PHE A 43 5.34 0.95 -5.80
C PHE A 43 4.10 0.63 -4.97
N LEU A 44 3.15 -0.13 -5.54
CA LEU A 44 2.13 -0.75 -4.69
C LEU A 44 2.80 -1.69 -3.69
N ALA A 45 2.36 -1.64 -2.43
CA ALA A 45 2.97 -2.41 -1.35
C ALA A 45 2.79 -3.91 -1.56
N GLU A 46 3.90 -4.67 -1.51
CA GLU A 46 3.85 -6.14 -1.51
C GLU A 46 3.19 -6.67 -0.24
N ALA A 47 2.13 -7.47 -0.41
CA ALA A 47 1.37 -8.04 0.69
C ALA A 47 2.03 -9.29 1.28
N ARG A 48 2.73 -10.08 0.46
CA ARG A 48 3.31 -11.36 0.88
C ARG A 48 4.25 -11.18 2.08
N ASN A 49 3.97 -11.89 3.17
CA ASN A 49 4.71 -11.86 4.44
C ASN A 49 4.68 -10.49 5.16
N ARG A 50 3.72 -9.62 4.81
CA ARG A 50 3.50 -8.29 5.41
C ARG A 50 2.06 -8.08 5.88
N GLU A 51 1.24 -9.12 5.86
CA GLU A 51 -0.20 -9.08 6.15
C GLU A 51 -0.49 -8.48 7.54
N ASP A 52 0.29 -8.87 8.56
CA ASP A 52 0.17 -8.31 9.92
C ASP A 52 0.40 -6.80 9.96
N PHE A 53 1.45 -6.35 9.27
CA PHE A 53 1.79 -4.95 9.23
C PHE A 53 0.79 -4.14 8.39
N LEU A 54 0.34 -4.64 7.24
CA LEU A 54 -0.68 -3.97 6.43
C LEU A 54 -2.00 -3.85 7.19
N ASN A 55 -2.39 -4.89 7.94
CA ASN A 55 -3.58 -4.81 8.81
C ASN A 55 -3.41 -3.78 9.93
N TYR A 56 -2.23 -3.72 10.56
CA TYR A 56 -1.90 -2.68 11.54
C TYR A 56 -1.99 -1.27 10.93
N LEU A 57 -1.36 -1.06 9.77
CA LEU A 57 -1.39 0.22 9.06
C LEU A 57 -2.82 0.68 8.73
N LEU A 58 -3.66 -0.24 8.23
CA LEU A 58 -5.06 0.07 7.94
C LEU A 58 -5.86 0.42 9.19
N ARG A 59 -5.59 -0.21 10.34
CA ARG A 59 -6.23 0.14 11.61
C ARG A 59 -5.87 1.54 12.10
N LEU A 60 -4.68 2.04 11.79
CA LEU A 60 -4.27 3.40 12.13
C LEU A 60 -4.93 4.46 11.25
N MET A 61 -5.17 4.13 9.98
CA MET A 61 -5.56 5.11 8.96
C MET A 61 -7.07 5.19 8.69
N VAL A 62 -7.81 4.13 9.02
CA VAL A 62 -9.25 4.04 8.76
C VAL A 62 -10.02 4.17 10.08
N ILE A 63 -10.57 5.36 10.34
CA ILE A 63 -11.32 5.70 11.56
C ILE A 63 -12.69 4.98 11.59
N GLU A 64 -13.31 4.77 10.43
CA GLU A 64 -14.58 4.05 10.35
C GLU A 64 -14.35 2.54 10.24
N HIS A 65 -14.91 1.77 11.18
CA HIS A 65 -14.78 0.32 11.28
C HIS A 65 -15.56 -0.45 10.18
N ASN A 66 -15.52 -0.01 8.92
CA ASN A 66 -16.04 -0.83 7.83
C ASN A 66 -15.09 -2.00 7.59
N TRP A 67 -15.54 -3.19 7.97
CA TRP A 67 -14.80 -4.45 7.90
C TRP A 67 -14.59 -4.94 6.45
N ALA A 68 -15.34 -4.38 5.48
CA ALA A 68 -15.23 -4.72 4.06
C ALA A 68 -14.32 -3.77 3.26
N GLN A 69 -13.56 -2.89 3.91
CA GLN A 69 -12.63 -2.00 3.21
C GLN A 69 -11.47 -2.80 2.62
N ARG A 70 -11.40 -2.84 1.30
CA ARG A 70 -10.27 -3.38 0.54
C ARG A 70 -9.33 -2.28 0.10
N VAL A 71 -8.07 -2.63 -0.07
CA VAL A 71 -7.03 -1.75 -0.61
C VAL A 71 -6.21 -2.44 -1.67
N TRP A 72 -5.83 -1.74 -2.73
CA TRP A 72 -4.88 -2.29 -3.70
C TRP A 72 -3.48 -2.44 -3.08
N VAL A 73 -2.88 -3.59 -3.37
CA VAL A 73 -1.53 -4.02 -2.97
C VAL A 73 -0.87 -4.71 -4.17
N MET A 74 0.35 -5.21 -4.01
CA MET A 74 0.95 -6.18 -4.93
C MET A 74 0.91 -7.57 -4.29
N SER A 75 0.56 -8.59 -5.08
CA SER A 75 0.61 -10.00 -4.71
C SER A 75 0.46 -10.86 -5.96
N GLU A 76 0.84 -12.14 -5.88
CA GLU A 76 0.63 -13.11 -6.96
C GLU A 76 -0.85 -13.52 -7.01
N VAL A 77 -1.50 -13.24 -8.15
CA VAL A 77 -2.91 -13.60 -8.44
C VAL A 77 -3.06 -14.11 -9.87
N GLY A 78 -4.23 -14.66 -10.20
CA GLY A 78 -4.55 -15.14 -11.54
C GLY A 78 -4.42 -14.07 -12.64
N SER A 79 -4.20 -14.52 -13.87
CA SER A 79 -4.11 -13.64 -15.04
C SER A 79 -5.38 -12.79 -15.21
N GLY A 80 -5.19 -11.48 -15.43
CA GLY A 80 -6.30 -10.52 -15.58
C GLY A 80 -7.01 -10.16 -14.28
N ARG A 81 -6.48 -10.56 -13.13
CA ARG A 81 -6.98 -10.18 -11.80
C ARG A 81 -6.01 -9.25 -11.10
N CYS A 82 -6.54 -8.46 -10.18
CA CYS A 82 -5.76 -7.52 -9.39
C CYS A 82 -5.92 -7.80 -7.89
N PRO A 83 -4.81 -7.84 -7.13
CA PRO A 83 -4.83 -8.18 -5.70
C PRO A 83 -5.29 -7.01 -4.84
N ALA A 84 -6.31 -7.26 -4.02
CA ALA A 84 -6.79 -6.32 -3.00
C ALA A 84 -6.71 -6.93 -1.61
N PHE A 85 -6.00 -6.29 -0.69
CA PHE A 85 -5.90 -6.72 0.70
C PHE A 85 -7.10 -6.25 1.52
N GLU A 86 -7.59 -7.11 2.41
CA GLU A 86 -8.68 -6.84 3.35
C GLU A 86 -8.19 -7.00 4.79
N LYS A 87 -8.82 -6.27 5.73
CA LYS A 87 -8.46 -6.17 7.17
C LYS A 87 -8.48 -7.51 7.96
N ASN A 88 -8.84 -8.62 7.31
CA ASN A 88 -8.84 -9.99 7.82
C ASN A 88 -7.67 -10.84 7.29
N TYR A 89 -6.59 -10.19 6.82
CA TYR A 89 -5.36 -10.84 6.36
C TYR A 89 -5.49 -11.57 5.02
N LEU A 90 -6.57 -11.32 4.27
CA LEU A 90 -6.81 -11.97 2.98
C LEU A 90 -6.50 -11.03 1.82
N VAL A 91 -5.93 -11.61 0.76
CA VAL A 91 -5.78 -10.97 -0.55
C VAL A 91 -6.85 -11.54 -1.48
N TYR A 92 -7.70 -10.67 -2.01
CA TYR A 92 -8.76 -11.01 -2.94
C TYR A 92 -8.35 -10.71 -4.38
N GLU A 93 -8.81 -11.55 -5.30
CA GLU A 93 -8.72 -11.30 -6.74
C GLU A 93 -9.90 -10.45 -7.22
N GLU A 94 -9.63 -9.26 -7.71
CA GLU A 94 -10.66 -8.31 -8.11
C GLU A 94 -10.56 -7.95 -9.60
N ASP A 95 -11.64 -7.34 -10.11
CA ASP A 95 -11.66 -6.73 -11.43
C ASP A 95 -10.90 -5.39 -11.40
N CYS A 96 -9.76 -5.35 -12.08
CA CYS A 96 -8.81 -4.25 -12.09
C CYS A 96 -9.40 -2.90 -12.52
N GLY A 97 -10.38 -2.90 -13.44
CA GLY A 97 -10.90 -1.70 -14.08
C GLY A 97 -12.29 -1.29 -13.59
N ARG A 98 -13.04 -2.21 -12.98
CA ARG A 98 -14.40 -1.96 -12.48
C ARG A 98 -14.44 -1.63 -10.99
N ARG A 99 -13.38 -1.93 -10.25
CA ARG A 99 -13.27 -1.62 -8.82
C ARG A 99 -12.42 -0.39 -8.58
N TYR A 100 -12.83 0.37 -7.57
CA TYR A 100 -12.15 1.58 -7.11
C TYR A 100 -11.86 1.37 -5.63
N TYR A 101 -10.58 1.21 -5.30
CA TYR A 101 -10.15 1.05 -3.92
C TYR A 101 -9.08 2.07 -3.58
N PRO A 102 -9.03 2.52 -2.32
CA PRO A 102 -7.81 3.07 -1.73
C PRO A 102 -6.65 2.07 -1.91
N PHE A 103 -5.43 2.52 -1.66
CA PHE A 103 -4.26 1.69 -1.95
C PHE A 103 -3.11 1.99 -1.00
N ILE A 104 -2.14 1.08 -0.94
CA ILE A 104 -0.95 1.25 -0.11
C ILE A 104 0.25 1.33 -1.04
N CYS A 105 1.02 2.42 -0.94
CA CYS A 105 2.31 2.52 -1.59
C CYS A 105 3.43 2.08 -0.63
N GLU A 106 4.50 1.51 -1.18
CA GLU A 106 5.76 1.26 -0.48
C GLU A 106 6.97 1.83 -1.24
N THR A 107 8.00 2.23 -0.52
CA THR A 107 9.29 2.64 -1.11
C THR A 107 10.46 2.27 -0.21
N ASP A 108 11.65 2.23 -0.80
CA ASP A 108 12.90 2.09 -0.08
C ASP A 108 13.41 3.50 0.31
N PRO A 109 13.55 3.80 1.61
CA PRO A 109 14.06 5.10 2.05
C PRO A 109 15.46 5.42 1.53
N GLU A 110 16.27 4.40 1.21
CA GLU A 110 17.63 4.59 0.66
C GLU A 110 17.62 4.93 -0.84
N LEU A 111 16.55 4.62 -1.57
CA LEU A 111 16.39 4.94 -3.00
C LEU A 111 15.71 6.28 -3.26
N THR A 112 15.17 6.92 -2.22
CA THR A 112 14.38 8.15 -2.31
C THR A 112 15.08 9.38 -1.70
N ALA A 113 16.33 9.21 -1.23
CA ALA A 113 17.16 10.25 -0.60
C ALA A 113 18.09 11.01 -1.58
#